data_AF-W6RR37-F1
#
_entry.id   AF-W6RR37-F1
#
_cell.length_a   1.000
_cell.length_b   1.000
_cell.length_c   1.000
_cell.angle_alpha   90.00
_cell.angle_beta   90.00
_cell.angle_gamma   90.00
#
_symmetry.space_group_name_H-M   'P 1'
#
loop_
_entity.id
_entity.type
_entity.pdbx_description
1 polymer ?
#
loop_
_entity_poly.entity_id
_entity_poly.type
_entity_poly.pdbx_seq_one_letter_code
_entity_poly.pdbx_strand_id
1 'polypeptide(L)' 'MDELKIVKALAHPVRMDILKWLKEPEKHFGIQEHPVGMGVCANQFQRCGLAQSTVSGHLATLSRAGLVTTRRIG' A
#
# COMPACT_ATOMS: atom_id res chain seq x y z
N MET A 1 6.36 3.75 18.32
CA MET A 1 5.74 4.21 17.04
C MET A 1 5.29 5.63 17.26
N ASP A 2 5.56 6.56 16.34
CA ASP A 2 5.17 7.97 16.49
C ASP A 2 3.69 8.13 16.12
N GLU A 3 2.84 8.36 17.12
CA GLU A 3 1.38 8.41 16.98
C GLU A 3 0.94 9.50 15.99
N LEU A 4 1.61 10.65 15.99
CA LEU A 4 1.32 11.75 15.06
C LEU A 4 1.63 11.33 13.62
N LYS A 5 2.68 10.55 13.39
CA LYS A 5 3.00 10.01 12.04
C LYS A 5 1.93 9.03 11.56
N ILE A 6 1.40 8.19 12.46
CA ILE A 6 0.31 7.27 12.12
C ILE A 6 -0.94 8.04 11.72
N VAL A 7 -1.39 8.98 12.56
CA VAL A 7 -2.60 9.77 12.30
C VAL A 7 -2.46 10.55 11.00
N LYS A 8 -1.32 11.20 10.76
CA LYS A 8 -1.04 11.90 9.49
C LYS A 8 -1.07 10.95 8.30
N ALA A 9 -0.52 9.74 8.44
CA ALA A 9 -0.58 8.73 7.38
C ALA A 9 -2.02 8.26 7.11
N LEU A 10 -2.86 8.09 8.12
CA LEU A 10 -4.26 7.66 7.95
C LEU A 10 -5.17 8.77 7.40
N ALA A 11 -4.85 10.04 7.62
CA ALA A 11 -5.68 11.19 7.23
C ALA A 11 -5.83 11.44 5.71
N HIS A 12 -5.22 10.62 4.85
CA HIS A 12 -5.35 10.76 3.40
C HIS A 12 -6.17 9.62 2.80
N PRO A 13 -7.22 9.90 2.01
CA PRO A 13 -8.18 8.90 1.54
C PRO A 13 -7.50 7.75 0.79
N VAL A 14 -6.61 8.07 -0.16
CA VAL A 14 -5.86 7.05 -0.92
C VAL A 14 -5.05 6.12 -0.02
N ARG A 15 -4.42 6.64 1.04
CA ARG A 15 -3.62 5.80 1.96
C ARG A 15 -4.52 4.88 2.78
N MET A 16 -5.70 5.38 3.18
CA MET A 16 -6.70 4.55 3.84
C MET A 16 -7.22 3.45 2.91
N ASP A 17 -7.47 3.77 1.64
CA ASP A 17 -7.95 2.77 0.67
C ASP A 17 -6.89 1.71 0.37
N ILE A 18 -5.61 2.10 0.26
CA ILE A 18 -4.49 1.14 0.19
C ILE A 18 -4.54 0.14 1.36
N LEU A 19 -4.70 0.63 2.60
CA LEU A 19 -4.77 -0.23 3.79
C LEU A 19 -6.01 -1.13 3.78
N LYS A 20 -7.17 -0.62 3.38
CA LYS A 20 -8.39 -1.43 3.23
C LYS A 20 -8.16 -2.56 2.22
N TRP A 21 -7.52 -2.27 1.09
CA TRP A 21 -7.28 -3.29 0.08
C TRP A 21 -6.28 -4.34 0.54
N LEU A 22 -5.25 -3.94 1.28
CA LEU A 22 -4.28 -4.85 1.87
C LEU A 22 -4.87 -5.74 2.98
N LYS A 23 -6.05 -5.41 3.51
CA LYS A 23 -6.78 -6.26 4.46
C LYS A 23 -7.41 -7.47 3.78
N GLU A 24 -7.87 -7.30 2.54
CA GLU A 24 -8.51 -8.36 1.74
C GLU A 24 -7.93 -8.42 0.32
N PRO A 25 -6.60 -8.65 0.19
CA PRO A 25 -5.91 -8.47 -1.08
C PRO A 25 -6.39 -9.40 -2.19
N GLU A 26 -6.85 -10.60 -1.86
CA GLU A 26 -7.45 -11.56 -2.81
C GLU A 26 -8.70 -11.01 -3.51
N LYS A 27 -9.51 -10.21 -2.79
CA LYS A 27 -10.72 -9.59 -3.34
C LYS A 27 -10.43 -8.35 -4.18
N HIS A 28 -9.25 -7.76 -4.01
CA HIS A 28 -8.93 -6.43 -4.50
C HIS A 28 -7.87 -6.40 -5.61
N PHE A 29 -6.96 -7.38 -5.64
CA PHE A 29 -5.85 -7.43 -6.58
C PHE A 29 -5.86 -8.67 -7.49
N GLY A 30 -6.94 -9.46 -7.44
CA GLY A 30 -7.18 -10.58 -8.36
C GLY A 30 -6.04 -11.61 -8.39
N ILE A 31 -5.85 -12.24 -9.54
CA ILE A 31 -4.74 -13.18 -9.77
C ILE A 31 -3.46 -12.38 -9.94
N GLN A 32 -2.51 -12.57 -9.02
CA GLN A 32 -1.16 -12.01 -9.10
C GLN A 32 -0.17 -13.10 -9.54
N GLU A 33 0.90 -12.71 -10.25
CA GLU A 33 2.00 -13.63 -10.62
C GLU A 33 2.68 -14.25 -9.41
N HIS A 34 2.69 -13.52 -8.28
CA HIS A 34 3.21 -13.99 -7.01
C HIS A 34 2.06 -14.29 -6.04
N PRO A 35 2.19 -15.29 -5.15
CA PRO A 35 1.21 -15.55 -4.12
C PRO A 35 0.95 -14.31 -3.27
N VAL A 36 -0.32 -14.05 -2.95
CA VAL A 36 -0.75 -12.93 -2.11
C VAL A 36 -0.06 -12.92 -0.74
N GLY A 37 0.34 -14.09 -0.23
CA GLY A 37 1.14 -14.21 0.98
C GLY A 37 2.54 -13.59 0.91
N MET A 38 3.05 -13.28 -0.28
CA MET A 38 4.30 -12.52 -0.47
C MET A 38 4.07 -10.99 -0.43
N GLY A 39 2.81 -10.56 -0.48
CA GLY A 39 2.40 -9.16 -0.57
C GLY A 39 1.75 -8.82 -1.91
N VAL A 40 1.54 -7.52 -2.13
CA VAL A 40 0.97 -6.99 -3.38
C VAL A 40 2.03 -6.16 -4.08
N CYS A 41 2.25 -6.40 -5.38
CA CYS A 41 3.20 -5.62 -6.16
C CYS A 41 2.76 -4.15 -6.23
N ALA A 42 3.71 -3.22 -6.09
CA ALA A 42 3.42 -1.78 -6.10
C ALA A 42 2.68 -1.33 -7.39
N ASN A 43 2.94 -2.02 -8.51
CA ASN A 43 2.28 -1.74 -9.78
C ASN A 43 0.75 -1.95 -9.72
N GLN A 44 0.25 -2.91 -8.95
CA GLN A 44 -1.18 -3.22 -8.81
C GLN A 44 -1.98 -2.07 -8.18
N PHE A 45 -1.32 -1.15 -7.47
CA PHE A 45 -1.94 0.04 -6.90
C PHE A 45 -2.20 1.16 -7.91
N GLN A 46 -1.81 1.00 -9.18
CA GLN A 46 -2.26 1.89 -10.28
C GLN A 46 -3.79 1.97 -10.38
N ARG A 47 -4.52 1.00 -9.79
CA ARG A 47 -5.98 1.01 -9.64
C ARG A 47 -6.54 2.26 -8.94
N CYS A 48 -5.71 3.03 -8.23
CA CYS A 48 -6.10 4.34 -7.69
C CYS A 48 -6.34 5.41 -8.80
N GLY A 49 -5.99 5.13 -10.06
CA GLY A 49 -5.96 6.14 -11.13
C GLY A 49 -4.79 7.13 -10.99
N LEU A 50 -3.77 6.78 -10.20
CA LEU A 50 -2.62 7.64 -9.92
C LEU A 50 -1.36 7.15 -10.64
N ALA A 51 -0.46 8.09 -10.93
CA ALA A 51 0.87 7.75 -11.42
C ALA A 51 1.66 6.89 -10.41
N GLN A 52 2.55 6.03 -10.90
CA GLN A 52 3.35 5.12 -10.07
C GLN A 52 4.25 5.85 -9.07
N SER A 53 4.77 7.02 -9.41
CA SER A 53 5.54 7.86 -8.50
C SER A 53 4.70 8.33 -7.31
N THR A 54 3.45 8.75 -7.56
CA THR A 54 2.49 9.16 -6.53
C THR A 54 2.13 8.00 -5.61
N VAL A 55 1.81 6.84 -6.19
CA VAL A 55 1.55 5.60 -5.45
C VAL A 55 2.74 5.23 -4.56
N SER A 56 3.96 5.29 -5.11
CA SER A 56 5.20 5.02 -4.37
C SER A 56 5.38 5.98 -3.18
N GLY A 57 5.04 7.26 -3.35
CA GLY A 57 5.05 8.24 -2.27
C GLY A 57 4.05 7.92 -1.15
N HIS A 58 2.86 7.43 -1.49
CA HIS A 58 1.88 6.96 -0.51
C HIS A 58 2.37 5.73 0.25
N LEU A 59 2.89 4.71 -0.44
CA LEU A 59 3.44 3.50 0.16
C LEU A 59 4.64 3.81 1.05
N ALA A 60 5.53 4.71 0.64
CA ALA A 60 6.67 5.15 1.45
C ALA A 60 6.21 5.86 2.73
N THR A 61 5.14 6.65 2.67
CA THR A 61 4.55 7.31 3.84
C THR A 61 3.96 6.30 4.82
N LEU A 62 3.22 5.30 4.31
CA LEU A 62 2.67 4.22 5.12
C LEU A 62 3.78 3.36 5.75
N SER A 63 4.83 3.06 5.01
CA SER A 63 5.98 2.28 5.48
C SER A 63 6.75 3.01 6.58
N ARG A 64 7.02 4.31 6.42
CA ARG A 64 7.63 5.15 7.48
C ARG A 64 6.76 5.27 8.73
N ALA A 65 5.44 5.22 8.57
CA ALA A 65 4.52 5.17 9.71
C ALA A 65 4.41 3.76 10.33
N GLY A 66 5.04 2.75 9.72
CA GLY A 66 5.00 1.34 10.14
C GLY A 66 3.66 0.65 9.91
N LEU A 67 2.82 1.18 9.02
CA LEU A 67 1.50 0.64 8.69
C LEU A 67 1.56 -0.44 7.61
N VAL A 68 2.66 -0.51 6.86
CA VAL A 68 2.92 -1.55 5.86
C VAL A 68 4.41 -1.91 5.89
N THR A 69 4.74 -3.11 5.41
CA THR A 69 6.12 -3.51 5.13
C THR A 69 6.36 -3.51 3.62
N THR A 70 7.60 -3.27 3.22
CA THR A 70 7.99 -3.27 1.79
C THR A 70 9.11 -4.26 1.58
N ARG A 71 8.99 -5.09 0.55
CA ARG A 71 10.04 -6.00 0.10
C ARG A 71 10.40 -5.68 -1.34
N ARG A 72 11.69 -5.56 -1.63
CA ARG A 72 12.18 -5.46 -3.00
C ARG A 72 12.42 -6.87 -3.52
N ILE A 73 11.77 -7.22 -4.62
CA ILE A 73 12.03 -8.42 -5.42
C ILE A 73 12.73 -7.93 -6.68
N GLY A 74 13.87 -8.56 -7.03
CA GLY A 74 14.80 -8.12 -8.07
C GLY A 74 14.25 -8.27 -9.47
#